data_AF-A0A366XPV7-F1
#
_entry.id   AF-A0A366XPV7-F1
#
_cell.length_a   1.000
_cell.length_b   1.000
_cell.length_c   1.000
_cell.angle_alpha   90.00
_cell.angle_beta   90.00
_cell.angle_gamma   90.00
#
_symmetry.space_group_name_H-M   'P 1'
#
loop_
_entity.id
_entity.type
_entity.pdbx_description
1 polymer ?
#
loop_
_entity_poly.entity_id
_entity_poly.type
_entity_poly.pdbx_seq_one_letter_code
_entity_poly.pdbx_strand_id
1 'polypeptide(L)' 'MFEKVLFLVILYFGMLCYDLPKLKQKNRPERIVYAMLMVPLLYLSLIYVLDLAWPTPNKLVDFFFSKPAQKIVEIIKVTM' A
#
# COMPACT_ATOMS: atom_id res chain seq x y z
N MET A 1 -15.46 1.70 15.07
CA MET A 1 -15.11 2.63 13.97
C MET A 1 -14.49 3.94 14.47
N PHE A 2 -15.12 4.67 15.40
CA PHE A 2 -14.59 5.96 15.90
C PHE A 2 -13.17 5.85 16.51
N GLU A 3 -12.93 4.85 17.35
CA GLU A 3 -11.60 4.59 17.96
C GLU A 3 -10.52 4.36 16.90
N LYS A 4 -10.83 3.59 15.85
CA LYS A 4 -9.90 3.31 14.74
C LYS A 4 -9.56 4.57 13.96
N VAL A 5 -10.55 5.43 13.71
CA VAL A 5 -10.35 6.72 13.06
C VAL A 5 -9.50 7.63 13.94
N LEU A 6 -9.82 7.72 15.24
CA LEU A 6 -9.06 8.53 16.19
C LEU A 6 -7.59 8.08 16.28
N PHE A 7 -7.34 6.78 16.34
CA PHE A 7 -6.00 6.21 16.32
C PHE A 7 -5.22 6.58 15.04
N LEU A 8 -5.86 6.44 13.88
CA LEU A 8 -5.23 6.83 12.60
C LEU A 8 -4.97 8.33 12.53
N VAL A 9 -5.89 9.18 13.01
CA VAL A 9 -5.69 10.63 13.05
C VAL A 9 -4.46 10.99 13.88
N ILE A 10 -4.27 10.36 15.04
CA ILE A 10 -3.10 10.59 15.89
C ILE A 10 -1.80 10.19 15.15
N LEU A 11 -1.80 9.02 14.48
CA LEU A 11 -0.63 8.55 13.73
C LEU A 11 -0.30 9.45 12.54
N TYR A 12 -1.29 9.80 11.72
CA TYR A 12 -1.10 10.69 10.57
C TYR A 12 -0.66 12.08 11.03
N PHE A 13 -1.22 12.59 12.14
CA PHE A 13 -0.83 13.88 12.68
C PHE A 13 0.64 13.86 13.15
N GLY A 14 1.06 12.80 13.84
CA GLY A 14 2.45 12.62 14.25
C GLY A 14 3.42 12.56 13.06
N MET A 15 3.10 11.75 12.04
CA MET A 15 3.89 11.68 10.80
C MET A 15 3.95 13.04 10.10
N LEU A 16 2.81 13.69 9.88
CA LEU A 16 2.74 14.96 9.16
C LEU A 16 3.45 16.08 9.92
N CYS A 17 3.33 16.17 11.24
CA CYS A 17 4.05 17.18 12.03
C CYS A 17 5.57 17.05 11.89
N TYR A 18 6.10 15.82 11.82
CA TYR A 18 7.51 15.57 11.64
C TYR A 18 7.98 15.76 10.19
N ASP A 19 7.16 15.33 9.23
CA ASP A 19 7.51 15.30 7.81
C ASP A 19 7.27 16.64 7.10
N LEU A 20 6.24 17.42 7.48
CA LEU A 20 5.93 18.70 6.82
C LEU A 20 7.12 19.68 6.77
N PRO A 21 7.84 19.93 7.88
CA PRO A 21 8.97 20.85 7.88
C PRO A 21 10.07 20.38 6.92
N LYS A 22 10.32 19.07 6.88
CA LYS A 22 11.32 18.45 6.01
C LYS A 22 10.87 18.51 4.55
N LEU A 23 9.63 18.16 4.24
CA LEU A 23 9.08 18.20 2.88
C LEU A 23 9.05 19.61 2.30
N LYS A 24 8.89 20.65 3.12
CA LYS A 24 8.94 22.05 2.67
C LYS A 24 10.34 22.48 2.20
N GLN A 25 11.40 21.86 2.74
CA GLN A 25 12.79 22.16 2.39
C GLN A 25 13.31 21.32 1.21
N LYS A 26 12.51 20.38 0.70
CA LYS A 26 12.92 19.40 -0.31
C LYS A 26 12.39 19.71 -1.71
N ASN A 27 13.07 19.14 -2.71
CA ASN A 27 12.75 19.30 -4.12
C ASN A 27 11.39 18.69 -4.50
N ARG A 28 10.75 19.23 -5.54
CA ARG A 28 9.47 18.74 -6.09
C ARG A 28 9.39 17.21 -6.28
N PRO A 29 10.39 16.51 -6.86
CA PRO A 29 10.34 15.05 -7.01
C PRO A 29 10.24 14.30 -5.67
N GLU A 30 10.93 14.74 -4.63
CA GLU A 30 10.83 14.09 -3.31
C GLU A 30 9.42 14.21 -2.73
N ARG A 31 8.75 15.35 -2.96
CA ARG A 31 7.35 15.55 -2.53
C ARG A 31 6.39 14.64 -3.31
N ILE A 32 6.66 14.41 -4.60
CA ILE A 32 5.86 13.48 -5.44
C ILE A 32 6.03 12.04 -4.95
N VAL A 33 7.26 11.60 -4.66
CA VAL A 33 7.51 10.26 -4.13
C VAL A 33 6.84 10.08 -2.76
N TYR A 34 6.94 11.07 -1.88
CA TYR A 34 6.23 11.04 -0.60
C TYR A 34 4.71 10.92 -0.79
N ALA A 35 4.13 11.72 -1.70
CA ALA A 35 2.70 11.61 -2.01
C ALA A 35 2.32 10.23 -2.56
N MET A 36 3.14 9.65 -3.45
CA MET A 36 2.94 8.28 -3.95
C MET A 36 2.99 7.24 -2.82
N LEU A 37 3.84 7.41 -1.81
CA LEU A 37 3.89 6.51 -0.65
C LEU A 37 2.71 6.70 0.30
N MET A 38 2.15 7.90 0.40
CA MET A 38 0.97 8.18 1.22
C MET A 38 -0.31 7.54 0.66
N VAL A 39 -0.42 7.37 -0.67
CA VAL A 39 -1.58 6.74 -1.34
C VAL A 39 -1.87 5.31 -0.83
N PRO A 40 -0.93 4.34 -0.87
CA PRO A 40 -1.19 3.00 -0.35
C PRO A 40 -1.42 2.99 1.16
N LEU A 41 -0.81 3.92 1.91
CA LEU A 41 -1.04 4.09 3.34
C LEU A 41 -2.50 4.47 3.64
N LEU A 42 -3.04 5.42 2.87
CA LEU A 42 -4.44 5.85 2.96
C LEU A 42 -5.40 4.72 2.57
N TYR A 43 -5.07 3.97 1.53
CA TYR A 43 -5.84 2.81 1.12
C TYR A 43 -5.94 1.74 2.22
N LEU A 44 -4.80 1.37 2.83
CA LEU A 44 -4.80 0.44 3.98
C LEU A 44 -5.59 0.99 5.17
N SER A 45 -5.48 2.29 5.44
CA SER A 45 -6.21 2.95 6.52
C SER A 45 -7.72 2.86 6.32
N LEU A 46 -8.20 3.04 5.09
CA LEU A 46 -9.62 2.88 4.76
C LEU A 46 -10.10 1.44 4.99
N ILE A 47 -9.31 0.44 4.58
CA ILE A 47 -9.65 -0.96 4.80
C ILE A 47 -9.72 -1.30 6.29
N TYR A 48 -8.76 -0.77 7.07
CA TYR A 48 -8.73 -0.95 8.51
C TYR A 48 -9.96 -0.35 9.22
N VAL A 49 -10.37 0.86 8.83
CA VAL A 49 -11.53 1.56 9.41
C VAL A 49 -12.85 0.91 9.01
N LEU A 50 -12.98 0.54 7.73
CA LEU A 50 -14.20 -0.02 7.17
C LEU A 50 -14.34 -1.52 7.44
N ASP A 51 -13.37 -2.15 8.11
CA ASP A 51 -13.30 -3.60 8.31
C ASP A 51 -13.49 -4.38 7.01
N LEU A 52 -12.98 -3.80 5.89
CA LEU A 52 -13.04 -4.49 4.62
C LEU A 52 -12.18 -5.74 4.71
N ALA A 53 -12.69 -6.85 4.19
CA ALA A 53 -11.91 -8.07 4.01
C ALA A 53 -10.77 -7.76 3.02
N TRP A 54 -9.58 -7.50 3.55
CA TRP A 54 -8.38 -7.44 2.73
C TRP A 54 -8.25 -8.77 1.98
N PRO A 55 -7.94 -8.77 0.66
CA PRO A 55 -7.66 -10.01 -0.02
C PRO A 55 -6.56 -10.74 0.76
N THR A 56 -6.85 -11.98 1.17
CA THR A 56 -5.91 -12.83 1.90
C THR A 56 -4.56 -12.79 1.19
N PRO A 57 -3.41 -12.83 1.90
CA PRO A 57 -2.09 -12.73 1.26
C PRO A 57 -1.93 -13.66 0.05
N ASN A 58 -2.52 -14.85 0.13
CA ASN A 58 -2.59 -15.81 -0.98
C ASN A 58 -3.28 -15.24 -2.22
N LYS A 59 -4.41 -14.54 -2.07
CA LYS A 59 -5.12 -13.89 -3.20
C LYS A 59 -4.33 -12.74 -3.81
N LEU A 60 -3.52 -12.03 -3.02
CA LEU A 60 -2.60 -11.01 -3.54
C LEU A 60 -1.46 -11.65 -4.33
N VAL A 61 -0.86 -12.72 -3.79
CA VAL A 61 0.18 -13.49 -4.48
C VAL A 61 -0.38 -14.08 -5.77
N ASP A 62 -1.57 -14.68 -5.74
CA ASP A 62 -2.24 -15.17 -6.95
C ASP A 62 -2.51 -14.03 -7.93
N PHE A 63 -3.00 -12.87 -7.48
CA PHE A 63 -3.26 -11.74 -8.38
C PHE A 63 -1.99 -11.24 -9.09
N PHE A 64 -0.87 -11.11 -8.38
CA PHE A 64 0.39 -10.64 -8.96
C PHE A 64 1.14 -11.72 -9.74
N PHE A 65 1.09 -12.97 -9.30
CA PHE A 65 1.95 -14.05 -9.78
C PHE A 65 1.22 -15.15 -10.58
N SER A 66 -0.11 -15.15 -10.68
CA SER A 66 -0.83 -16.18 -11.45
C SER A 66 -0.47 -16.16 -12.94
N LYS A 67 -0.35 -14.97 -13.56
CA LYS A 67 0.08 -14.85 -14.96
C LYS A 67 1.51 -15.35 -15.22
N PRO A 68 2.54 -14.93 -14.46
CA PRO A 68 3.88 -15.49 -14.65
C PRO A 68 3.96 -16.98 -14.28
N ALA A 69 3.23 -17.44 -13.25
CA ALA A 69 3.19 -18.86 -12.90
C ALA A 69 2.60 -19.73 -14.02
N GLN A 70 1.53 -19.27 -14.68
CA GLN A 70 0.95 -19.96 -15.85
C GLN A 70 1.97 -20.10 -16.98
N LYS A 71 2.72 -19.02 -17.29
CA LYS A 71 3.76 -19.07 -18.32
C LYS A 71 4.88 -20.06 -17.99
N ILE A 72 5.31 -20.15 -16.73
CA ILE A 72 6.34 -21.11 -16.31
C ILE A 72 5.85 -22.55 -16.51
N VAL A 73 4.61 -22.84 -16.09
CA VAL A 73 4.01 -24.17 -16.26
C VAL A 73 3.86 -24.53 -17.75
N GLU A 74 3.48 -23.56 -18.58
CA GLU A 74 3.34 -23.74 -20.03
C GLU A 74 4.69 -24.04 -20.69
N ILE A 75 5.76 -23.32 -20.33
CA ILE A 75 7.12 -23.58 -20.83
C ILE A 75 7.63 -24.98 -20.44
N ILE A 76 7.39 -25.39 -19.19
CA ILE A 76 7.80 -26.72 -18.70
C ILE A 76 7.00 -27.81 -19.42
N LYS A 77 5.69 -27.62 -19.64
CA LYS A 77 4.85 -28.59 -20.37
C LYS A 77 5.21 -28.72 -21.85
N VAL A 78 5.73 -27.69 -22.50
CA VAL A 78 6.15 -27.73 -23.91
C VAL A 78 7.52 -28.40 -24.08
N THR A 79 8.31 -28.50 -23.01
CA THR A 79 9.66 -29.10 -23.03
C THR A 79 9.65 -30.61 -22.70
N MET A 80 8.52 -31.15 -22.23
CA MET A 80 8.34 -32.57 -21.92
C MET A 80 7.49 -33.25 -22.99
#